data_AF-A0A7X9XDH2-F1
#
_entry.id   AF-A0A7X9XDH2-F1
#
_cell.length_a   1.000
_cell.length_b   1.000
_cell.length_c   1.000
_cell.angle_alpha   90.00
_cell.angle_beta   90.00
_cell.angle_gamma   90.00
#
_symmetry.space_group_name_H-M   'P 1'
#
loop_
_entity.id
_entity.type
_entity.pdbx_description
1 polymer ?
#
loop_
_entity_poly.entity_id
_entity_poly.type
_entity_poly.pdbx_seq_one_letter_code
_entity_poly.pdbx_strand_id
1 'polypeptide(L)' 'MFYTLFANCKNYGIDPIEWLTDVLTKINEYPFNKLEELLPANWKKV' A
#
# COMPACT_ATOMS: atom_id res chain seq x y z
N MET A 1 14.79 4.61 1.66
CA MET A 1 13.61 5.32 1.13
C MET A 1 12.26 4.63 1.47
N PHE A 2 12.17 3.31 1.66
CA PHE A 2 10.89 2.62 1.97
C PHE A 2 10.48 2.59 3.45
N TYR A 3 11.38 2.94 4.37
CA TYR A 3 11.09 2.91 5.81
C TYR A 3 9.91 3.80 6.22
N THR A 4 9.73 4.95 5.56
CA THR A 4 8.61 5.85 5.83
C THR A 4 7.26 5.26 5.42
N LEU A 5 7.21 4.49 4.33
CA LEU A 5 6.00 3.79 3.89
C LEU A 5 5.60 2.70 4.89
N PHE A 6 6.55 1.84 5.27
CA PHE A 6 6.29 0.80 6.27
C PHE A 6 5.97 1.38 7.65
N ALA A 7 6.62 2.49 8.04
CA ALA A 7 6.27 3.21 9.25
C ALA A 7 4.84 3.77 9.19
N ASN A 8 4.40 4.27 8.02
CA ASN A 8 3.00 4.65 7.82
C ASN A 8 2.06 3.46 7.91
N CYS A 9 2.36 2.30 7.31
CA CYS A 9 1.53 1.10 7.49
C CYS A 9 1.31 0.80 8.99
N LYS A 10 2.38 0.88 9.79
CA LYS A 10 2.30 0.69 11.25
C LYS A 10 1.44 1.74 11.94
N ASN A 11 1.50 3.01 11.52
CA ASN A 11 0.65 4.08 12.06
C ASN A 11 -0.84 3.86 11.76
N TYR A 12 -1.17 3.27 10.62
CA TYR A 12 -2.54 2.91 10.25
C TYR A 12 -2.99 1.55 10.79
N GLY A 13 -2.13 0.84 11.54
CA GLY A 13 -2.43 -0.51 12.05
C GLY A 13 -2.52 -1.58 10.96
N ILE A 14 -1.95 -1.30 9.78
CA ILE A 14 -1.93 -2.18 8.63
C ILE A 14 -0.67 -3.05 8.69
N ASP A 15 -0.81 -4.34 8.41
CA ASP A 15 0.34 -5.22 8.28
C ASP A 15 1.14 -4.85 7.01
N PRO A 16 2.41 -4.44 7.15
CA PRO A 16 3.22 -3.97 6.02
C PRO A 16 3.47 -5.08 4.97
N ILE A 17 3.48 -6.35 5.38
CA ILE A 17 3.66 -7.49 4.47
C ILE A 17 2.37 -7.75 3.71
N GLU A 18 1.22 -7.71 4.38
CA GLU A 18 -0.10 -7.87 3.76
C GLU A 18 -0.35 -6.77 2.72
N TRP A 19 -0.12 -5.51 3.11
CA TRP A 19 -0.21 -4.36 2.22
C TRP A 19 0.75 -4.49 1.03
N LEU A 20 2.02 -4.82 1.27
CA LEU A 20 3.00 -4.92 0.18
C LEU A 20 2.61 -6.01 -0.83
N THR A 21 2.12 -7.15 -0.34
CA THR A 21 1.68 -8.25 -1.21
C THR A 21 0.50 -7.80 -2.07
N ASP A 22 -0.51 -7.20 -1.45
CA ASP A 22 -1.71 -6.71 -2.14
C ASP A 22 -1.38 -5.61 -3.17
N VAL A 23 -0.48 -4.69 -2.81
CA VAL A 23 0.01 -3.64 -3.72
C VAL A 23 0.81 -4.24 -4.87
N LEU A 24 1.70 -5.21 -4.64
CA LEU A 24 2.50 -5.85 -5.70
C LEU A 24 1.63 -6.68 -6.66
N THR A 25 0.52 -7.25 -6.19
CA THR A 25 -0.44 -7.94 -7.06
C THR A 25 -1.24 -6.92 -7.88
N LYS A 26 -1.75 -5.85 -7.24
CA LYS A 26 -2.59 -4.84 -7.90
C LYS A 26 -1.80 -3.94 -8.83
N ILE A 27 -0.55 -3.58 -8.53
CA ILE A 27 0.24 -2.61 -9.29
C ILE A 27 0.45 -3.01 -10.75
N ASN A 28 0.44 -4.31 -11.07
CA ASN A 28 0.52 -4.79 -12.45
C ASN A 28 -0.74 -4.49 -13.27
N GLU A 29 -1.90 -4.43 -12.62
CA GLU A 29 -3.20 -4.17 -13.26
C GLU A 29 -3.71 -2.74 -13.00
N TYR A 30 -3.09 -2.01 -12.07
CA TYR A 30 -3.51 -0.67 -11.68
C TYR A 30 -2.92 0.40 -12.59
N PRO A 31 -3.74 1.35 -13.08
CA PRO A 31 -3.22 2.48 -13.84
C PRO A 31 -2.37 3.39 -12.94
N PHE A 32 -1.28 3.93 -13.50
CA PHE A 32 -0.34 4.82 -12.79
C PHE A 32 -1.03 5.98 -12.04
N ASN A 33 -2.12 6.48 -12.61
CA ASN A 33 -2.89 7.59 -12.06
C ASN A 33 -3.69 7.26 -10.78
N LYS A 34 -3.63 6.01 -10.31
CA LYS A 34 -4.30 5.55 -9.08
C LYS A 34 -3.35 4.89 -8.09
N LEU A 35 -2.04 4.98 -8.30
CA LEU A 35 -1.05 4.46 -7.34
C LEU A 35 -1.17 5.10 -5.96
N GLU A 36 -1.68 6.33 -5.88
CA GLU A 36 -1.95 7.03 -4.62
C GLU A 36 -3.02 6.34 -3.76
N GLU A 37 -3.92 5.56 -4.37
CA GLU A 37 -4.91 4.74 -3.66
C GLU A 37 -4.26 3.50 -3.01
N LEU A 38 -3.12 3.06 -3.53
CA LEU A 38 -2.34 1.95 -2.98
C LEU A 38 -1.45 2.39 -1.82
N LEU A 39 -1.40 3.68 -1.48
CA LEU A 39 -0.71 4.15 -0.29
C LEU A 39 -1.40 3.60 0.96
N PRO A 40 -0.66 3.26 2.03
CA PRO A 40 -1.24 2.69 3.25
C PRO A 40 -2.29 3.59 3.91
N ALA A 41 -2.27 4.91 3.66
CA ALA A 41 -3.29 5.83 4.14
C ALA A 41 -4.66 5.67 3.43
N ASN A 42 -4.66 5.26 2.16
CA ASN A 42 -5.85 5.12 1.33
C ASN A 42 -6.18 3.66 1.02
N TRP A 43 -5.38 2.73 1.54
CA TRP A 43 -5.51 1.31 1.27
C TRP A 43 -6.83 0.78 1.82
N LYS A 44 -7.72 0.39 0.89
CA LYS A 44 -8.96 -0.30 1.21
C LYS A 44 -8.76 -1.78 0.98
N LYS A 45 -8.83 -2.54 2.07
CA LYS A 45 -8.96 -4.00 2.01
C LYS A 45 -10.25 -4.29 1.24
N VAL A 46 -10.10 -4.96 0.10
CA VAL A 46 -11.23 -5.37 -0.77
C VAL A 46 -11.69 -6.74 -0.34
#